data_AF-A0A853LMC7-F1
#
_entry.id   AF-A0A853LMC7-F1
#
_cell.length_a   1.000
_cell.length_b   1.000
_cell.length_c   1.000
_cell.angle_alpha   90.00
_cell.angle_beta   90.00
_cell.angle_gamma   90.00
#
_symmetry.space_group_name_H-M   'P 1'
#
loop_
_entity.id
_entity.type
_entity.pdbx_description
1 polymer ?
#
loop_
_entity_poly.entity_id
_entity_poly.type
_entity_poly.pdbx_seq_one_letter_code
_entity_poly.pdbx_strand_id
1 'polypeptide(L)'
;MAEQEGPRWDVSLKDKFVYLERISDKDERVFDDTLTPEEARKLGGLLTKYADQAGESEKSGDDERDGDERDEAKHSGDSDDSKDDADEG
;
A
#
# COMPACT_ATOMS: atom_id res chain seq x y z
N MET A 1 14.14 -5.50 31.71
CA MET A 1 13.93 -5.04 30.33
C MET A 1 13.15 -6.15 29.67
N ALA A 2 11.87 -5.91 29.33
CA ALA A 2 10.98 -6.97 28.88
C ALA A 2 11.44 -7.45 27.50
N GLU A 3 12.12 -8.59 27.47
CA GLU A 3 12.28 -9.35 26.24
C GLU A 3 10.86 -9.68 25.77
N GLN A 4 10.47 -9.16 24.62
CA GLN A 4 9.19 -9.52 24.02
C GLN A 4 9.32 -10.99 23.59
N GLU A 5 9.00 -11.91 24.50
CA GLU A 5 8.86 -13.34 24.23
C GLU A 5 7.72 -13.50 23.21
N GLY A 6 8.10 -13.58 21.94
CA GLY A 6 7.17 -13.75 20.83
C GLY A 6 7.90 -13.71 19.48
N PRO A 7 7.43 -14.45 18.47
CA PRO A 7 8.00 -14.38 17.14
C PRO A 7 7.85 -12.96 16.59
N ARG A 8 8.97 -12.36 16.18
CA ARG A 8 9.04 -10.97 15.74
C ARG A 8 9.27 -10.88 14.24
N TRP A 9 8.62 -9.93 13.60
CA TRP A 9 8.98 -9.48 12.26
C TRP A 9 9.98 -8.32 12.36
N ASP A 10 11.07 -8.41 11.62
CA ASP A 10 12.04 -7.34 11.43
C ASP A 10 11.99 -6.85 9.98
N VAL A 11 12.09 -5.53 9.80
CA VAL A 11 12.02 -4.88 8.50
C VAL A 11 13.17 -3.89 8.40
N SER A 12 14.04 -4.11 7.42
CA SER A 12 15.25 -3.32 7.22
C SER A 12 15.39 -2.83 5.79
N LEU A 13 16.07 -1.70 5.60
CA LEU A 13 16.40 -1.18 4.27
C LEU A 13 17.87 -1.46 3.97
N LYS A 14 18.15 -2.09 2.82
CA LYS A 14 19.53 -2.29 2.36
C LYS A 14 19.59 -2.23 0.84
N ASP A 15 20.52 -1.44 0.31
CA ASP A 15 20.76 -1.29 -1.14
C ASP A 15 19.51 -0.98 -1.98
N LYS A 16 18.56 -0.20 -1.43
CA LYS A 16 17.25 0.16 -2.03
C LYS A 16 16.22 -0.98 -2.09
N PHE A 17 16.49 -2.10 -1.45
CA PHE A 17 15.53 -3.17 -1.23
C PHE A 17 15.07 -3.18 0.23
N VAL A 18 13.84 -3.66 0.43
CA VAL A 18 13.24 -3.87 1.74
C VAL A 18 13.43 -5.33 2.12
N TYR A 19 14.17 -5.56 3.20
CA TYR A 19 14.42 -6.89 3.76
C TYR A 19 13.36 -7.16 4.82
N LEU A 20 12.66 -8.27 4.67
CA LEU A 20 11.61 -8.72 5.57
C LEU A 20 12.08 -10.03 6.22
N GLU A 21 12.17 -10.05 7.54
CA GLU A 21 12.69 -11.20 8.29
C GLU A 21 11.71 -11.60 9.39
N ARG A 22 11.49 -12.90 9.57
CA ARG A 22 10.75 -13.44 10.71
C ARG A 22 11.71 -14.17 11.62
N ILE A 23 11.76 -13.74 12.86
CA ILE A 23 12.55 -14.31 13.94
C ILE A 23 11.60 -15.10 14.84
N SER A 24 11.97 -16.32 15.17
CA SER A 24 11.24 -17.17 16.10
C SER A 24 11.53 -16.78 17.56
N ASP A 25 10.79 -17.36 18.49
CA ASP A 25 10.97 -17.19 19.93
C ASP A 25 12.37 -17.60 20.46
N LYS A 26 13.18 -18.28 19.63
CA LYS A 26 14.54 -18.70 19.95
C LYS A 26 15.61 -17.80 19.36
N ASP A 27 15.23 -16.61 18.89
CA ASP A 27 16.09 -15.71 18.10
C ASP A 27 16.60 -16.34 16.78
N GLU A 28 16.03 -17.47 16.37
CA GLU A 28 16.37 -18.11 15.10
C GLU A 28 15.54 -17.48 13.97
N ARG A 29 16.23 -17.05 12.91
CA ARG A 29 15.59 -16.60 11.67
C ARG A 29 14.92 -17.78 10.98
N VAL A 30 13.60 -17.69 10.80
CA VAL A 30 12.77 -18.75 10.20
C VAL A 30 12.21 -18.36 8.83
N PHE A 31 12.29 -17.08 8.48
CA PHE A 31 11.91 -16.58 7.16
C PHE A 31 12.74 -15.33 6.86
N ASP A 32 13.15 -15.19 5.61
CA ASP A 32 13.69 -13.96 5.06
C ASP A 32 13.30 -13.82 3.59
N ASP A 33 13.02 -12.57 3.20
CA ASP A 33 12.76 -12.21 1.82
C ASP A 33 13.27 -10.79 1.54
N THR A 34 13.52 -10.49 0.27
CA THR A 34 13.99 -9.19 -0.20
C THR A 34 13.02 -8.66 -1.25
N LEU A 35 12.37 -7.54 -0.94
CA LEU A 35 11.35 -6.94 -1.76
C LEU A 35 11.87 -5.66 -2.42
N THR A 36 11.48 -5.43 -3.67
CA THR A 36 11.60 -4.10 -4.28
C THR A 36 10.68 -3.10 -3.57
N PRO A 37 10.90 -1.78 -3.73
CA PRO A 37 10.03 -0.77 -3.14
C PRO A 37 8.56 -0.91 -3.55
N GLU A 38 8.28 -1.34 -4.79
CA GLU A 38 6.92 -1.51 -5.30
C GLU A 38 6.25 -2.74 -4.68
N GLU A 39 6.96 -3.87 -4.60
CA GLU A 39 6.49 -5.09 -3.94
C GLU A 39 6.22 -4.85 -2.45
N ALA A 40 7.11 -4.13 -1.75
CA ALA A 40 6.93 -3.80 -0.35
C ALA A 40 5.68 -2.95 -0.10
N ARG A 41 5.40 -1.96 -0.96
CA ARG A 41 4.17 -1.15 -0.88
C ARG A 41 2.92 -2.00 -1.12
N LYS A 42 2.96 -2.86 -2.14
CA LYS A 42 1.85 -3.75 -2.45
C LYS A 42 1.57 -4.73 -1.31
N LEU A 43 2.61 -5.33 -0.73
CA LEU A 43 2.49 -6.20 0.42
C LEU A 43 1.92 -5.44 1.63
N GLY A 44 2.43 -4.24 1.91
CA GLY A 44 1.91 -3.38 2.97
C GLY A 44 0.42 -3.09 2.80
N GLY A 45 -0.03 -2.75 1.59
CA GLY A 45 -1.44 -2.54 1.30
C GLY A 45 -2.31 -3.78 1.53
N LEU A 46 -1.83 -4.96 1.13
CA LEU A 46 -2.52 -6.22 1.41
C LEU A 46 -2.60 -6.52 2.90
N LEU A 47 -1.50 -6.35 3.64
CA LEU A 47 -1.46 -6.56 5.08
C LEU A 47 -2.45 -5.65 5.82
N THR A 48 -2.48 -4.37 5.48
CA THR A 48 -3.46 -3.40 6.03
C THR A 48 -4.88 -3.85 5.72
N LYS A 49 -5.19 -4.10 4.44
CA LYS A 49 -6.54 -4.51 4.01
C LYS A 49 -7.05 -5.75 4.76
N TYR A 50 -6.24 -6.79 4.89
CA TYR A 50 -6.64 -8.01 5.58
C TYR A 50 -6.69 -7.83 7.11
N ALA A 51 -5.86 -6.96 7.69
CA ALA A 51 -5.94 -6.62 9.10
C ALA A 51 -7.24 -5.85 9.41
N ASP A 52 -7.62 -4.90 8.54
CA ASP A 52 -8.88 -4.17 8.65
C ASP A 52 -10.07 -5.14 8.57
N GLN A 53 -10.12 -6.01 7.55
CA GLN A 53 -11.17 -7.03 7.43
C GLN A 53 -11.26 -7.97 8.65
N ALA A 54 -10.12 -8.36 9.22
CA ALA A 54 -10.07 -9.17 10.42
C ALA A 54 -10.60 -8.40 11.66
N GLY A 55 -10.28 -7.11 11.78
CA GLY A 55 -10.77 -6.25 12.86
C GLY A 55 -12.25 -5.86 12.71
N GLU A 56 -12.75 -5.70 11.48
CA GLU A 56 -14.16 -5.44 11.19
C GLU A 56 -15.04 -6.65 11.50
N SER A 57 -14.50 -7.86 11.38
CA SER A 57 -15.17 -9.10 11.78
C SER A 57 -15.46 -9.15 13.29
N GLU A 58 -14.72 -8.38 14.11
CA GLU A 58 -14.97 -8.23 15.55
C GLU A 58 -15.87 -7.03 15.89
N LYS A 59 -16.14 -6.14 14.93
CA LYS A 59 -16.94 -4.92 15.09
C LYS A 59 -18.22 -4.94 14.25
N SER A 60 -18.85 -6.11 14.09
CA SER A 60 -20.25 -6.17 13.64
C SER A 60 -21.16 -5.61 14.74
N GLY A 61 -21.15 -4.30 14.85
CA GLY A 61 -21.79 -3.48 15.87
C GLY A 61 -21.53 -2.01 15.56
N ASP A 62 -22.21 -1.53 14.52
CA ASP A 62 -22.56 -0.12 14.27
C ASP A 62 -21.60 0.75 13.42
N ASP A 63 -22.22 1.36 12.40
CA ASP A 63 -21.85 2.57 11.65
C ASP A 63 -20.80 2.55 10.51
N GLU A 64 -21.33 2.31 9.30
CA GLU A 64 -21.26 3.22 8.13
C GLU A 64 -20.03 4.14 7.98
N ARG A 65 -19.22 3.90 6.92
CA ARG A 65 -18.94 4.91 5.88
C ARG A 65 -18.13 4.37 4.70
N ASP A 66 -18.85 4.25 3.60
CA ASP A 66 -18.44 4.24 2.21
C ASP A 66 -17.25 5.20 1.93
N GLY A 67 -16.15 4.65 1.43
CA GLY A 67 -14.93 5.37 1.06
C GLY A 67 -14.64 5.25 -0.43
N ASP A 68 -15.51 5.88 -1.22
CA ASP A 68 -15.43 6.24 -2.66
C ASP A 68 -14.04 6.05 -3.32
N GLU A 69 -13.85 4.92 -3.99
CA GLU A 69 -12.76 4.71 -4.96
C GLU A 69 -13.18 5.32 -6.32
N ARG A 70 -12.99 6.64 -6.50
CA ARG A 70 -13.06 7.27 -7.82
C ARG A 70 -11.68 7.64 -8.34
N ASP A 71 -11.05 6.64 -8.92
CA ASP A 71 -9.89 6.78 -9.80
C ASP A 71 -10.36 7.34 -11.15
N GLU A 72 -10.53 8.66 -11.26
CA GLU A 72 -10.80 9.32 -12.55
C GLU A 72 -9.50 9.64 -13.29
N ALA A 73 -8.94 8.61 -13.91
CA ALA A 73 -7.96 8.74 -14.97
C ALA A 73 -8.54 9.56 -16.13
N LYS A 74 -8.01 10.77 -16.35
CA LYS A 74 -8.22 11.54 -17.57
C LYS A 74 -6.88 12.01 -18.17
N HIS A 75 -6.18 11.03 -18.76
CA HIS A 75 -5.58 11.18 -20.10
C HIS A 75 -6.70 11.64 -21.05
N SER A 76 -6.57 12.53 -22.03
CA SER A 76 -5.48 12.93 -22.92
C SER A 76 -5.98 14.23 -23.59
N GLY A 77 -5.18 15.29 -23.72
CA GLY A 77 -4.38 15.48 -24.93
C GLY A 77 -5.25 15.74 -26.17
N ASP A 78 -5.74 16.96 -26.34
CA ASP A 78 -6.01 17.52 -27.67
C ASP A 78 -5.67 19.01 -27.65
N SER A 79 -4.59 19.32 -28.34
CA SER A 79 -4.11 20.65 -28.62
C SER A 79 -4.63 21.08 -29.98
N ASP A 80 -4.90 22.37 -30.07
CA ASP A 80 -4.61 23.22 -31.23
C ASP A 80 -5.75 23.55 -32.21
N ASP A 81 -6.10 24.83 -32.13
CA ASP A 81 -6.24 25.77 -33.26
C ASP A 81 -7.28 25.44 -34.35
N SER A 82 -8.40 26.17 -34.27
CA SER A 82 -9.01 26.69 -35.50
C SER A 82 -9.63 28.04 -35.21
N LYS A 83 -9.04 29.04 -35.86
CA LYS A 83 -9.22 30.47 -35.68
C LYS A 83 -10.58 30.97 -36.12
N ASP A 84 -10.98 32.01 -35.40
CA ASP A 84 -12.10 32.92 -35.60
C ASP A 84 -12.11 33.50 -37.02
N ASP A 85 -13.17 33.20 -37.78
CA ASP A 85 -13.40 33.65 -39.15
C ASP A 85 -14.54 34.69 -39.13
N ALA A 86 -14.17 35.97 -39.01
CA ALA A 86 -15.00 37.12 -39.37
C ALA A 86 -14.16 38.41 -39.34
N ASP A 87 -13.74 38.92 -40.50
CA ASP A 87 -14.14 40.26 -40.97
C ASP A 87 -13.43 40.68 -42.29
N GLU A 88 -14.18 41.48 -43.06
CA GLU A 88 -13.85 42.35 -44.20
C GLU A 88 -13.81 41.79 -45.65
N GLY A 89 -14.75 42.30 -46.47
CA GLY A 89 -14.73 42.23 -47.94
C GLY A 89 -16.06 42.52 -48.63
#